data_AF-A0A955FL39-F1
#
_entry.id   AF-A0A955FL39-F1
#
_cell.length_a   1.000
_cell.length_b   1.000
_cell.length_c   1.000
_cell.angle_alpha   90.00
_cell.angle_beta   90.00
_cell.angle_gamma   90.00
#
_symmetry.space_group_name_H-M   'P 1'
#
loop_
_entity.id
_entity.type
_entity.pdbx_description
1 polymer ?
#
loop_
_entity_poly.entity_id
_entity_poly.type
_entity_poly.pdbx_seq_one_letter_code
_entity_poly.pdbx_strand_id
1 'polypeptide(L)'
;MDKKSFKPNMRGGRPKGSMLKNIAFVLLLVLVGLAIWGGSSQGSKPAEMPFSEVIRQANAGEIQKIEVSGEEIKVYKNKDDKEPSSVSRKEAGSSVYEQGLTNENVLVQVDKPDNSGDLWANLGISLLPVLLIGILLFVMLRSAQGQGNQAMSFGKSRARLYGNEKDKVTFNSVAGSEEA
;
A
#
# COMPACT_ATOMS: atom_id res chain seq x y z
N MET A 1 -58.72 22.38 23.92
CA MET A 1 -58.26 21.66 22.70
C MET A 1 -56.79 21.99 22.49
N ASP A 2 -55.88 21.23 23.11
CA ASP A 2 -54.44 21.48 23.06
C ASP A 2 -53.78 20.64 21.96
N LYS A 3 -53.35 21.30 20.88
CA LYS A 3 -52.54 20.68 19.83
C LYS A 3 -51.09 20.58 20.30
N LYS A 4 -50.71 19.45 20.90
CA LYS A 4 -49.29 19.12 21.08
C LYS A 4 -48.65 18.92 19.70
N SER A 5 -47.74 19.81 19.33
CA SER A 5 -47.01 19.74 18.06
C SER A 5 -46.07 18.53 18.07
N PHE A 6 -46.27 17.63 17.11
CA PHE A 6 -45.36 16.54 16.84
C PHE A 6 -44.13 17.10 16.10
N LYS A 7 -42.97 17.12 16.75
CA LYS A 7 -41.69 17.40 16.09
C LYS A 7 -40.99 16.06 15.79
N PRO A 8 -40.75 15.71 14.52
CA PRO A 8 -40.00 14.50 14.19
C PRO A 8 -38.54 14.72 14.58
N ASN A 9 -38.03 13.89 15.48
CA ASN A 9 -36.63 13.93 15.89
C ASN A 9 -35.76 13.32 14.78
N MET A 10 -35.37 14.12 13.79
CA MET A 10 -34.40 13.71 12.77
C MET A 10 -32.99 14.09 13.20
N ARG A 11 -32.39 13.25 14.05
CA ARG A 11 -30.93 13.21 14.25
C ARG A 11 -30.41 11.80 13.98
N GLY A 12 -30.51 11.40 12.72
CA GLY A 12 -29.74 10.28 12.19
C GLY A 12 -28.29 10.73 11.99
N GLY A 13 -27.47 10.64 13.04
CA GLY A 13 -26.03 10.78 12.90
C GLY A 13 -25.53 9.71 11.94
N ARG A 14 -24.99 10.12 10.78
CA ARG A 14 -24.37 9.21 9.82
C ARG A 14 -23.37 8.33 10.58
N PRO A 15 -23.43 6.99 10.49
CA PRO A 15 -22.46 6.15 11.15
C PRO A 15 -21.09 6.46 10.55
N LYS A 16 -20.22 7.13 11.33
CA LYS A 16 -18.83 7.46 10.95
C LYS A 16 -18.01 6.25 10.48
N GLY A 17 -18.51 5.03 10.69
CA GLY A 17 -17.93 3.77 10.22
C GLY A 17 -17.98 3.57 8.69
N SER A 18 -18.91 4.17 7.94
CA SER A 18 -18.92 4.06 6.47
C SER A 18 -17.86 4.95 5.81
N MET A 19 -17.61 6.13 6.38
CA MET A 19 -16.62 7.08 5.87
C MET A 19 -15.20 6.51 6.00
N LEU A 20 -14.87 5.88 7.14
CA LEU A 20 -13.57 5.20 7.34
C LEU A 20 -13.39 4.00 6.41
N LYS A 21 -14.46 3.23 6.13
CA LYS A 21 -14.41 2.11 5.17
C LYS A 21 -14.16 2.61 3.74
N ASN A 22 -14.82 3.71 3.34
CA ASN A 22 -14.61 4.32 2.03
C ASN A 22 -13.20 4.89 1.89
N ILE A 23 -12.68 5.55 2.93
CA ILE A 23 -11.29 6.06 2.96
C ILE A 23 -10.30 4.90 2.86
N ALA A 24 -10.49 3.81 3.63
CA ALA A 24 -9.63 2.64 3.58
C ALA A 24 -9.67 1.95 2.21
N PHE A 25 -10.84 1.87 1.58
CA PHE A 25 -11.00 1.31 0.24
C PHE A 25 -10.31 2.16 -0.83
N VAL A 26 -10.44 3.48 -0.77
CA VAL A 26 -9.73 4.40 -1.68
C VAL A 26 -8.22 4.30 -1.50
N LEU A 27 -7.73 4.25 -0.25
CA LEU A 27 -6.30 4.07 0.04
C LEU A 27 -5.77 2.73 -0.49
N LEU A 28 -6.55 1.64 -0.38
CA LEU A 28 -6.20 0.35 -0.94
C LEU A 28 -6.08 0.42 -2.47
N LEU A 29 -7.03 1.06 -3.15
CA LEU A 29 -6.99 1.22 -4.61
C LEU A 29 -5.80 2.07 -5.06
N VAL A 30 -5.46 3.13 -4.33
CA VAL A 30 -4.27 3.94 -4.60
C VAL A 30 -3.00 3.11 -4.42
N LEU A 31 -2.90 2.32 -3.34
CA LEU A 31 -1.76 1.42 -3.10
C LEU A 31 -1.61 0.36 -4.20
N VAL A 32 -2.71 -0.27 -4.62
CA VAL A 32 -2.70 -1.24 -5.72
C VAL A 32 -2.30 -0.57 -7.04
N GLY A 33 -2.82 0.63 -7.31
CA GLY A 33 -2.45 1.42 -8.48
C GLY A 33 -0.96 1.77 -8.49
N LEU A 34 -0.40 2.19 -7.35
CA LEU A 34 1.04 2.45 -7.20
C LEU A 34 1.88 1.17 -7.32
N ALA A 35 1.39 0.02 -6.84
CA ALA A 35 2.09 -1.26 -6.96
C ALA A 35 2.14 -1.75 -8.42
N ILE A 36 1.03 -1.63 -9.15
CA ILE A 36 0.98 -1.95 -10.59
C ILE A 36 1.84 -0.97 -11.38
N TRP A 37 1.74 0.33 -11.07
CA TRP A 37 2.53 1.35 -11.74
C TRP A 37 4.04 1.17 -11.49
N GLY A 38 4.43 0.95 -10.23
CA GLY A 38 5.82 0.67 -9.84
C GLY A 38 6.36 -0.64 -10.42
N GLY A 39 5.52 -1.66 -10.57
CA GLY A 39 5.88 -2.91 -11.25
C GLY A 39 6.00 -2.75 -12.78
N SER A 40 5.23 -1.84 -13.37
CA SER A 40 5.30 -1.51 -14.80
C SER A 40 6.41 -0.51 -15.16
N SER A 41 6.88 0.30 -14.20
CA SER A 41 8.00 1.24 -14.36
C SER A 41 9.36 0.58 -14.21
N GLN A 42 9.41 -0.74 -14.08
CA GLN A 42 10.64 -1.52 -14.16
C GLN A 42 11.04 -1.61 -15.64
N GLY A 43 11.44 -0.47 -16.20
CA GLY A 43 12.07 -0.38 -17.51
C GLY A 43 13.24 -1.38 -17.57
N SER A 44 13.47 -1.91 -18.78
CA SER A 44 14.56 -2.84 -19.04
C SER A 44 15.84 -2.30 -18.42
N LYS A 45 16.39 -3.01 -17.43
CA LYS A 45 17.68 -2.63 -16.86
C LYS A 45 18.68 -2.58 -18.02
N PRO A 46 19.41 -1.47 -18.21
CA PRO A 46 20.40 -1.37 -19.27
C PRO A 46 21.36 -2.56 -19.17
N ALA A 47 21.73 -3.13 -20.32
CA ALA A 47 22.66 -4.25 -20.33
C ALA A 47 24.00 -3.82 -19.73
N GLU A 48 24.61 -4.69 -18.92
CA GLU A 48 25.95 -4.45 -18.39
C GLU A 48 26.99 -4.73 -19.48
N MET A 49 27.85 -3.76 -19.73
CA MET A 49 28.92 -3.82 -20.73
C MET A 49 30.27 -3.68 -20.02
N PRO A 50 31.25 -4.55 -20.29
CA PRO A 50 32.59 -4.40 -19.72
C PRO A 50 33.22 -3.06 -20.08
N PHE A 51 33.97 -2.46 -19.17
CA PHE A 51 34.58 -1.15 -19.41
C PHE A 51 35.51 -1.12 -20.64
N SER A 52 36.28 -2.19 -20.86
CA SER A 52 37.14 -2.33 -22.04
C SER A 52 36.34 -2.32 -23.36
N GLU A 53 35.11 -2.85 -23.34
CA GLU A 53 34.19 -2.84 -24.47
C GLU A 53 33.66 -1.42 -24.71
N VAL A 54 33.31 -0.69 -23.65
CA VAL A 54 32.90 0.71 -23.72
C VAL A 54 33.98 1.56 -24.37
N ILE A 55 35.23 1.44 -23.92
CA ILE A 55 36.35 2.19 -24.49
C ILE A 55 36.59 1.82 -25.95
N ARG A 56 36.48 0.52 -26.30
CA ARG A 56 36.64 0.07 -27.69
C ARG A 56 35.56 0.67 -28.60
N GLN A 57 34.29 0.60 -28.21
CA GLN A 57 33.17 1.12 -29.00
C GLN A 57 33.18 2.66 -29.07
N ALA A 58 33.58 3.33 -27.98
CA ALA A 58 33.74 4.79 -27.97
C ALA A 58 34.87 5.25 -28.89
N ASN A 59 36.00 4.55 -28.89
CA ASN A 59 37.10 4.83 -29.81
C ASN A 59 36.75 4.47 -31.27
N ALA A 60 35.90 3.46 -31.49
CA ALA A 60 35.36 3.13 -32.81
C ALA A 60 34.28 4.12 -33.30
N GLY A 61 33.80 5.02 -32.44
CA GLY A 61 32.77 6.01 -32.77
C GLY A 61 31.33 5.49 -32.73
N GLU A 62 31.11 4.28 -32.18
CA GLU A 62 29.79 3.67 -32.00
C GLU A 62 29.03 4.26 -30.80
N ILE A 63 29.77 4.83 -29.85
CA ILE A 63 29.23 5.53 -28.68
C ILE A 63 29.46 7.02 -28.86
N GLN A 64 28.40 7.82 -28.71
CA GLN A 64 28.48 9.26 -28.87
C GLN A 64 28.42 10.04 -27.55
N LYS A 65 27.92 9.41 -26.48
CA LYS A 65 27.81 10.05 -25.17
C LYS A 65 28.07 9.06 -24.03
N ILE A 66 28.85 9.52 -23.06
CA ILE A 66 29.22 8.81 -21.85
C ILE A 66 28.92 9.73 -20.67
N GLU A 67 28.04 9.28 -19.77
CA GLU A 67 27.82 9.95 -18.48
C GLU A 67 28.53 9.18 -17.38
N VAL A 68 29.33 9.88 -16.59
CA VAL A 68 30.07 9.31 -15.47
C VAL A 68 29.44 9.83 -14.18
N SER A 69 28.91 8.91 -13.36
CA SER A 69 28.32 9.17 -12.05
C SER A 69 29.11 8.43 -10.97
N GLY A 70 30.14 9.09 -10.42
CA GLY A 70 31.07 8.45 -9.49
C GLY A 70 31.91 7.36 -10.17
N GLU A 71 31.60 6.09 -9.88
CA GLU A 71 32.21 4.90 -10.51
C GLU A 71 31.35 4.32 -11.64
N GLU A 72 30.06 4.64 -11.67
CA GLU A 72 29.12 4.16 -12.68
C GLU A 72 29.29 4.97 -13.97
N ILE A 73 29.23 4.27 -15.09
CA ILE A 73 29.25 4.82 -16.43
C ILE A 73 27.97 4.43 -17.15
N LYS A 74 27.24 5.43 -17.63
CA LYS A 74 26.07 5.27 -18.51
C LYS A 74 26.47 5.57 -19.94
N VAL A 75 26.17 4.62 -20.82
CA VAL A 75 26.56 4.65 -22.24
C VAL A 75 25.36 4.91 -23.11
N TYR A 76 25.48 5.89 -24.02
CA TYR A 76 24.44 6.28 -24.97
C TYR A 76 24.98 6.17 -26.39
N LYS A 77 24.26 5.44 -27.25
CA LYS A 77 24.61 5.30 -28.66
C LYS A 77 24.49 6.64 -29.39
N ASN A 78 23.42 7.40 -29.13
CA ASN A 78 23.25 8.76 -29.66
C ASN A 78 23.31 9.81 -28.55
N LYS A 79 23.66 11.05 -28.92
CA LYS A 79 23.71 12.20 -27.98
C LYS A 79 22.33 12.59 -27.43
N ASP A 80 21.27 12.34 -28.19
CA ASP A 80 19.89 12.72 -27.86
C ASP A 80 19.10 11.62 -27.14
N ASP A 81 19.70 10.43 -26.95
CA ASP A 81 19.04 9.33 -26.24
C ASP A 81 18.82 9.71 -24.77
N LYS A 82 17.58 9.52 -24.30
CA LYS A 82 17.18 9.80 -22.91
C LYS A 82 17.46 8.64 -21.96
N GLU A 83 17.57 7.43 -22.49
CA GLU A 83 17.82 6.22 -21.72
C GLU A 83 19.18 5.63 -22.08
N PRO A 84 19.97 5.18 -21.09
CA PRO A 84 21.24 4.56 -21.35
C PRO A 84 21.05 3.21 -22.04
N SER A 85 21.81 2.99 -23.11
CA SER A 85 21.84 1.71 -23.83
C SER A 85 22.56 0.63 -23.02
N SER A 86 23.57 1.01 -22.24
CA SER A 86 24.35 0.10 -21.41
C SER A 86 24.92 0.81 -20.19
N VAL A 87 25.25 0.04 -19.17
CA VAL A 87 25.95 0.51 -17.98
C VAL A 87 27.28 -0.23 -17.82
N SER A 88 28.27 0.47 -17.31
CA SER A 88 29.61 -0.05 -17.01
C SER A 88 30.13 0.57 -15.72
N ARG A 89 31.26 0.07 -15.22
CA ARG A 89 31.97 0.65 -14.08
C ARG A 89 33.40 0.99 -14.47
N LYS A 90 33.94 2.09 -13.96
CA LYS A 90 35.37 2.43 -14.07
C LYS A 90 36.07 2.28 -12.73
N GLU A 91 37.40 2.21 -12.77
CA GLU A 91 38.21 2.28 -11.56
C GLU A 91 38.01 3.61 -10.82
N ALA A 92 38.09 3.52 -9.50
CA ALA A 92 37.95 4.68 -8.62
C ALA A 92 39.11 5.67 -8.85
N GLY A 93 38.79 6.96 -8.89
CA GLY A 93 39.81 8.02 -8.94
C GLY A 93 40.52 8.25 -10.27
N SER A 94 40.33 7.44 -11.32
CA SER A 94 40.84 7.74 -12.67
C SER A 94 39.77 8.27 -13.62
N SER A 95 40.20 9.09 -14.58
CA SER A 95 39.34 9.60 -15.65
C SER A 95 39.15 8.56 -16.76
N VAL A 96 38.03 8.62 -17.49
CA VAL A 96 37.80 7.76 -18.67
C VAL A 96 38.87 7.96 -19.75
N TYR A 97 39.45 9.17 -19.82
CA TYR A 97 40.55 9.50 -20.73
C TYR A 97 41.87 8.81 -20.34
N GLU A 98 42.19 8.76 -19.04
CA GLU A 98 43.40 8.09 -18.53
C GLU A 98 43.34 6.57 -18.74
N GLN A 99 42.13 6.02 -18.84
CA GLN A 99 41.86 4.60 -19.01
C GLN A 99 41.68 4.19 -20.48
N GLY A 100 41.99 5.07 -21.44
CA GLY A 100 42.11 4.73 -22.86
C GLY A 100 41.04 5.31 -23.79
N LEU A 101 40.17 6.21 -23.32
CA LEU A 101 39.31 6.99 -24.22
C LEU A 101 40.16 8.04 -24.95
N THR A 102 40.34 7.88 -26.26
CA THR A 102 41.13 8.79 -27.09
C THR A 102 40.29 9.58 -28.08
N ASN A 103 39.04 9.19 -28.30
CA ASN A 103 38.15 9.83 -29.25
C ASN A 103 37.49 11.08 -28.65
N GLU A 104 37.85 12.26 -29.17
CA GLU A 104 37.31 13.56 -28.72
C GLU A 104 35.87 13.83 -29.19
N ASN A 105 35.35 13.04 -30.15
CA ASN A 105 33.98 13.22 -30.65
C ASN A 105 32.90 12.70 -29.68
N VAL A 106 33.32 11.96 -28.65
CA VAL A 106 32.46 11.39 -27.62
C VAL A 106 32.20 12.45 -26.56
N LEU A 107 30.93 12.75 -26.31
CA LEU A 107 30.51 13.69 -25.28
C LEU A 107 30.63 13.01 -23.90
N VAL A 108 31.62 13.42 -23.10
CA VAL A 108 31.78 12.94 -21.72
C VAL A 108 31.18 13.96 -20.76
N GLN A 109 30.15 13.55 -20.02
CA GLN A 109 29.52 14.34 -18.96
C GLN A 109 29.84 13.70 -17.61
N VAL A 110 30.24 14.51 -16.63
CA VAL A 110 30.54 14.04 -15.28
C VAL A 110 29.50 14.62 -14.34
N ASP A 111 28.61 13.75 -13.86
CA ASP A 111 27.54 14.10 -12.96
C ASP A 111 27.87 13.65 -11.54
N LYS A 112 27.28 14.34 -10.56
CA LYS A 112 27.34 13.87 -9.18
C LYS A 112 26.50 12.59 -9.08
N PRO A 113 26.98 11.55 -8.39
CA PRO A 113 26.17 10.36 -8.16
C PRO A 113 24.90 10.75 -7.39
N ASP A 114 23.76 10.79 -8.08
CA ASP A 114 22.46 11.06 -7.46
C ASP A 114 21.76 9.76 -7.13
N ASN A 115 22.06 9.24 -5.94
CA ASN A 115 21.39 8.07 -5.40
C ASN A 115 20.07 8.43 -4.69
N SER A 116 19.68 9.71 -4.65
CA SER A 116 18.57 10.17 -3.82
C SER A 116 17.24 9.58 -4.28
N GLY A 117 17.02 9.50 -5.60
CA GLY A 117 15.81 8.93 -6.19
C GLY A 117 15.65 7.44 -5.90
N ASP A 118 16.73 6.67 -6.06
CA ASP A 118 16.75 5.23 -5.79
C ASP A 118 16.52 4.92 -4.31
N LEU A 119 17.04 5.74 -3.39
CA LEU A 119 16.81 5.58 -1.96
C LEU A 119 15.34 5.74 -1.59
N TRP A 120 14.66 6.77 -2.09
CA TRP A 120 13.22 6.99 -1.83
C TRP A 120 12.34 5.91 -2.47
N ALA A 121 12.67 5.48 -3.69
CA ALA A 121 11.96 4.40 -4.36
C ALA A 121 12.11 3.08 -3.62
N ASN A 122 13.33 2.71 -3.22
CA ASN A 122 13.59 1.52 -2.42
C ASN A 122 12.92 1.59 -1.05
N LEU A 123 12.94 2.74 -0.37
CA LEU A 123 12.22 2.91 0.90
C LEU A 123 10.71 2.71 0.74
N GLY A 124 10.11 3.28 -0.32
CA GLY A 124 8.68 3.13 -0.59
C GLY A 124 8.27 1.67 -0.83
N ILE A 125 9.06 0.93 -1.61
CA ILE A 125 8.82 -0.51 -1.88
C ILE A 125 9.05 -1.34 -0.61
N SER A 126 10.11 -1.07 0.15
CA SER A 126 10.45 -1.79 1.38
C SER A 126 9.46 -1.53 2.52
N LEU A 127 8.83 -0.36 2.55
CA LEU A 127 7.81 -0.02 3.54
C LEU A 127 6.44 -0.64 3.22
N LEU A 128 6.20 -1.07 1.97
CA LEU A 128 4.93 -1.63 1.53
C LEU A 128 4.53 -2.89 2.35
N PRO A 129 5.41 -3.90 2.55
CA PRO A 129 5.10 -5.06 3.39
C PRO A 129 4.82 -4.69 4.85
N VAL A 130 5.58 -3.74 5.41
CA VAL A 130 5.40 -3.27 6.80
C VAL A 130 4.03 -2.59 6.96
N LEU A 131 3.66 -1.75 6.00
CA LEU A 131 2.34 -1.10 5.96
C LEU A 131 1.22 -2.12 5.82
N LEU A 132 1.37 -3.12 4.95
CA LEU A 132 0.35 -4.17 4.79
C LEU A 132 0.12 -4.95 6.08
N ILE A 133 1.20 -5.35 6.77
CA ILE A 133 1.10 -6.02 8.07
C ILE A 133 0.47 -5.08 9.11
N GLY A 134 0.89 -3.81 9.15
CA GLY A 134 0.33 -2.82 10.06
C GLY A 134 -1.17 -2.59 9.85
N ILE A 135 -1.61 -2.50 8.59
CA ILE A 135 -3.03 -2.36 8.24
C ILE A 135 -3.80 -3.63 8.60
N LEU A 136 -3.25 -4.82 8.31
CA LEU A 136 -3.88 -6.10 8.66
C LEU A 136 -4.05 -6.25 10.18
N LEU A 137 -3.01 -5.94 10.95
CA LEU A 137 -3.07 -5.93 12.42
C LEU A 137 -4.06 -4.89 12.92
N PHE A 138 -4.07 -3.68 12.37
CA PHE A 138 -5.05 -2.65 12.74
C PHE A 138 -6.49 -3.09 12.50
N VAL A 139 -6.77 -3.77 11.38
CA VAL A 139 -8.10 -4.33 11.07
C VAL A 139 -8.44 -5.47 12.03
N MET A 140 -7.49 -6.36 12.36
CA MET A 140 -7.68 -7.41 13.35
C MET A 140 -7.99 -6.84 14.75
N LEU A 141 -7.20 -5.89 15.22
CA LEU A 141 -7.40 -5.26 16.54
C LEU A 141 -8.76 -4.54 16.60
N ARG A 142 -9.15 -3.84 15.53
CA ARG A 142 -10.43 -3.15 15.45
C ARG A 142 -11.63 -4.11 15.37
N SER A 143 -11.47 -5.26 14.69
CA SER A 143 -12.53 -6.27 14.62
C SER A 143 -12.68 -7.04 15.94
N ALA A 144 -11.57 -7.35 16.63
CA ALA A 144 -11.58 -7.95 17.96
C ALA A 144 -12.30 -7.06 18.99
N GLN A 145 -12.13 -5.73 18.92
CA GLN A 145 -12.81 -4.79 19.82
C GLN A 145 -14.34 -4.73 19.58
N GLY A 146 -14.81 -5.08 18.38
CA GLY A 146 -16.25 -5.24 18.08
C GLY A 146 -16.82 -6.62 18.45
N GLN A 147 -15.97 -7.66 18.48
CA GLN A 147 -16.35 -9.04 18.83
C GLN A 147 -16.23 -9.35 20.34
N GLY A 148 -15.61 -8.47 21.13
CA GLY A 148 -15.58 -8.58 22.60
C GLY A 148 -16.95 -8.61 23.27
N ASN A 149 -17.99 -8.08 22.62
CA ASN A 149 -19.36 -8.09 23.14
C ASN A 149 -20.11 -9.41 22.87
N GLN A 150 -19.56 -10.28 22.01
CA GLN A 150 -20.17 -11.57 21.65
C GLN A 150 -19.60 -12.70 22.51
N ALA A 151 -18.31 -12.65 22.87
CA ALA A 151 -17.71 -13.57 23.85
C ALA A 151 -18.30 -13.41 25.27
N MET A 152 -18.74 -12.20 25.64
CA MET A 152 -19.44 -11.93 26.90
C MET A 152 -20.92 -12.34 26.88
N SER A 153 -21.45 -12.73 25.72
CA SER A 153 -22.85 -13.18 25.58
C SER A 153 -23.06 -14.66 25.89
N PHE A 154 -21.99 -15.47 25.95
CA PHE A 154 -22.06 -16.89 26.35
C PHE A 154 -22.48 -17.10 27.82
N GLY A 155 -22.46 -16.06 28.65
CA GLY A 155 -22.97 -16.09 30.03
C GLY A 155 -24.39 -15.54 30.20
N LYS A 156 -24.98 -14.88 29.20
CA LYS A 156 -26.34 -14.33 29.28
C LYS A 156 -27.31 -15.27 28.59
N SER A 157 -27.75 -16.29 29.33
CA SER A 157 -28.92 -17.10 28.97
C SER A 157 -30.05 -16.18 28.52
N ARG A 158 -30.38 -16.20 27.22
CA ARG A 158 -31.66 -15.70 26.71
C ARG A 158 -32.73 -16.76 26.97
N ALA A 159 -32.95 -17.10 28.24
CA ALA A 159 -34.15 -17.83 28.63
C ALA A 159 -35.34 -16.87 28.44
N ARG A 160 -36.06 -17.04 27.34
CA ARG A 160 -37.41 -16.48 27.22
C ARG A 160 -38.28 -17.22 28.23
N LEU A 161 -38.71 -16.54 29.30
CA LEU A 161 -39.69 -17.06 30.24
C LEU A 161 -41.05 -17.13 29.52
N TYR A 162 -41.29 -18.22 28.80
CA TYR A 162 -42.63 -18.57 28.34
C TYR A 162 -43.32 -19.35 29.46
N GLY A 163 -44.45 -18.82 29.93
CA GLY A 163 -45.42 -19.55 30.74
C GLY A 163 -45.26 -19.37 32.25
N ASN A 164 -45.93 -18.37 32.80
CA ASN A 164 -46.48 -18.43 34.15
C ASN A 164 -47.93 -17.89 34.13
N GLU A 165 -48.75 -18.46 33.25
CA GLU A 165 -50.19 -18.59 33.51
C GLU A 165 -50.39 -20.04 33.97
N LYS A 166 -49.94 -20.33 35.20
CA LYS A 166 -50.51 -21.47 35.93
C LYS A 166 -51.74 -20.90 36.62
N ASP A 167 -52.91 -21.11 36.02
CA ASP A 167 -54.17 -20.88 36.70
C ASP A 167 -54.16 -21.66 38.02
N LYS A 168 -54.05 -20.91 39.11
CA LYS A 168 -54.02 -21.46 40.46
C LYS A 168 -55.45 -21.82 40.82
N VAL A 169 -55.88 -23.03 40.48
CA VAL A 169 -57.17 -23.57 40.92
C VAL A 169 -57.12 -23.68 42.44
N THR A 170 -58.04 -23.00 43.13
CA THR A 170 -58.18 -23.05 44.59
C THR A 170 -59.45 -23.83 44.93
N PHE A 171 -59.49 -24.48 46.10
CA PHE A 171 -60.61 -25.34 46.52
C PHE A 171 -61.97 -24.61 46.60
N ASN A 172 -61.98 -23.27 46.61
CA ASN A 172 -63.20 -22.48 46.43
C ASN A 172 -63.91 -22.74 45.09
N SER A 173 -63.19 -23.24 44.08
CA SER A 173 -63.72 -23.54 42.74
C SER A 173 -64.53 -24.84 42.66
N VAL A 174 -64.61 -25.62 43.74
CA VAL A 174 -65.27 -26.95 43.75
C VAL A 174 -66.57 -26.95 44.56
N ALA A 175 -66.93 -25.83 45.23
CA ALA A 175 -68.06 -25.77 46.15
C ALA A 175 -69.40 -25.37 45.50
N GLY A 176 -69.49 -25.34 44.16
CA GLY A 176 -70.67 -24.87 43.43
C GLY A 176 -71.17 -25.85 42.37
N SER A 177 -70.87 -27.15 42.49
CA SER A 177 -71.50 -28.16 41.63
C SER A 177 -72.88 -28.49 42.18
N GLU A 178 -73.92 -28.16 41.40
CA GLU A 178 -75.33 -28.41 41.67
C GLU A 178 -75.59 -29.84 42.17
N GLU A 179 -76.26 -29.96 43.32
CA GLU A 179 -77.17 -31.06 43.62
C GLU A 179 -78.41 -30.48 44.31
N ALA A 180 -79.56 -30.55 43.60
CA ALA A 180 -80.94 -30.17 43.96
C ALA A 180 -81.36 -28.70 43.83
#